data_AF-A0A6G3XU22-F1
#
_entry.id   AF-A0A6G3XU22-F1
#
_cell.length_a   1.000
_cell.length_b   1.000
_cell.length_c   1.000
_cell.angle_alpha   90.00
_cell.angle_beta   90.00
_cell.angle_gamma   90.00
#
_symmetry.space_group_name_H-M   'P 1'
#
loop_
_entity.id
_entity.type
_entity.pdbx_description
1 polymer ?
#
loop_
_entity_poly.entity_id
_entity_poly.type
_entity_poly.pdbx_seq_one_letter_code
_entity_poly.pdbx_strand_id
1 'polypeptide(L)'
;SLDRAARAEREARTRAERRRARLRYEAEVASAVASGARQLLAHVEVSLVRAEQERTAAEAAKGERERELAVERDRGRGLKGELDKLTDSVHRGEVLGAEKRLRIEQLETKALEELGVEPAGLVSEYGPDQLVPPSPAAEGEELPEDPEHPRNRPKAYLRTEQEKRLRSAERAYQQLGKVNPLALEEFSALEERHKFLSEQLEDLKKTRADLLQVIKEVDERVEQVFTEAYRDTAREFEGVFSRLFPGGEGRLVLTDPDNMLATGVDVEARPPGKKVKRLSLLSGGERSLTAVALLVAIFKARPSPFYVMDEVEAA
;
A
#
# COMPACT_ATOMS: atom_id res chain seq x y z
N SER A 1 21.14 -48.24 155.57
CA SER A 1 19.97 -48.27 154.66
C SER A 1 20.25 -49.23 153.50
N LEU A 2 20.22 -50.54 153.78
CA LEU A 2 20.51 -51.60 152.80
C LEU A 2 19.37 -51.78 151.79
N ASP A 3 18.15 -51.40 152.17
CA ASP A 3 16.95 -51.50 151.33
C ASP A 3 16.98 -50.53 150.13
N ARG A 4 17.59 -49.34 150.26
CA ARG A 4 17.75 -48.40 149.12
C ARG A 4 18.78 -48.89 148.10
N ALA A 5 19.89 -49.50 148.56
CA ALA A 5 20.91 -50.05 147.68
C ALA A 5 20.40 -51.28 146.90
N ALA A 6 19.69 -52.19 147.58
CA ALA A 6 19.05 -53.34 146.95
C ALA A 6 17.94 -52.95 145.95
N ARG A 7 17.16 -51.88 146.25
CA ARG A 7 16.18 -51.33 145.29
C ARG A 7 16.86 -50.69 144.08
N ALA A 8 17.92 -49.89 144.27
CA ALA A 8 18.66 -49.28 143.17
C ALA A 8 19.32 -50.32 142.25
N GLU A 9 19.85 -51.42 142.79
CA GLU A 9 20.42 -52.50 141.99
C GLU A 9 19.36 -53.30 141.21
N ARG A 10 18.20 -53.58 141.82
CA ARG A 10 17.05 -54.19 141.12
C ARG A 10 16.50 -53.26 140.02
N GLU A 11 16.43 -51.95 140.28
CA GLU A 11 16.01 -50.95 139.29
C GLU A 11 17.04 -50.78 138.17
N ALA A 12 18.34 -50.86 138.46
CA ALA A 12 19.40 -50.82 137.46
C ALA A 12 19.37 -52.08 136.58
N ARG A 13 19.17 -53.26 137.20
CA ARG A 13 19.05 -54.55 136.49
C ARG A 13 17.80 -54.59 135.60
N THR A 14 16.65 -54.16 136.10
CA THR A 14 15.41 -54.06 135.30
C THR A 14 15.53 -53.01 134.19
N ARG A 15 16.19 -51.87 134.42
CA ARG A 15 16.50 -50.89 133.36
C ARG A 15 17.46 -51.47 132.31
N ALA A 16 18.49 -52.20 132.72
CA ALA A 16 19.42 -52.87 131.81
C ALA A 16 18.74 -53.98 131.00
N GLU A 17 17.86 -54.77 131.62
CA GLU A 17 17.04 -55.79 130.95
C GLU A 17 16.07 -55.16 129.96
N ARG A 18 15.35 -54.09 130.32
CA ARG A 18 14.50 -53.31 129.41
C ARG A 18 15.29 -52.73 128.24
N ARG A 19 16.49 -52.17 128.50
CA ARG A 19 17.38 -51.66 127.44
C ARG A 19 17.85 -52.78 126.51
N ARG A 20 18.25 -53.93 127.05
CA ARG A 20 18.64 -55.11 126.26
C ARG A 20 17.47 -55.64 125.43
N ALA A 21 16.27 -55.71 125.99
CA ALA A 21 15.06 -56.12 125.27
C ALA A 21 14.71 -55.14 124.14
N ARG A 22 14.79 -53.82 124.40
CA ARG A 22 14.59 -52.78 123.38
C ARG A 22 15.61 -52.88 122.25
N LEU A 23 16.90 -53.01 122.57
CA LEU A 23 17.96 -53.15 121.56
C LEU A 23 17.80 -54.42 120.73
N ARG A 24 17.34 -55.53 121.33
CA ARG A 24 17.01 -56.77 120.60
C ARG A 24 15.86 -56.54 119.62
N TYR A 25 14.78 -55.91 120.09
CA TYR A 25 13.63 -55.59 119.23
C TYR A 25 14.01 -54.64 118.09
N GLU A 26 14.77 -53.57 118.37
CA GLU A 26 15.28 -52.65 117.34
C GLU A 26 16.19 -53.35 116.33
N ALA A 27 17.03 -54.29 116.78
CA ALA A 27 17.86 -55.12 115.89
C ALA A 27 17.04 -56.09 115.03
N GLU A 28 15.98 -56.69 115.58
CA GLU A 28 15.04 -57.54 114.84
C GLU A 28 14.30 -56.74 113.76
N VAL A 29 13.80 -55.55 114.10
CA VAL A 29 13.16 -54.64 113.13
C VAL A 29 14.13 -54.20 112.05
N ALA A 30 15.34 -53.78 112.43
CA ALA A 30 16.37 -53.38 111.47
C ALA A 30 16.78 -54.53 110.54
N SER A 31 16.87 -55.76 111.07
CA SER A 31 17.14 -56.97 110.28
C SER A 31 16.00 -57.28 109.29
N ALA A 32 14.74 -57.17 109.73
CA ALA A 32 13.57 -57.36 108.87
C ALA A 32 13.51 -56.30 107.75
N VAL A 33 13.74 -55.03 108.08
CA VAL A 33 13.80 -53.93 107.09
C VAL A 33 14.95 -54.14 106.12
N ALA A 34 16.15 -54.51 106.59
CA ALA A 34 17.29 -54.78 105.72
C ALA A 34 17.04 -55.99 104.80
N SER A 35 16.33 -57.01 105.28
CA SER A 35 15.91 -58.16 104.46
C SER A 35 14.92 -57.73 103.37
N GLY A 36 13.86 -57.00 103.75
CA GLY A 36 12.86 -56.50 102.79
C GLY A 36 13.46 -55.53 101.76
N ALA A 37 14.34 -54.63 102.18
CA ALA A 37 15.05 -53.72 101.28
C ALA A 37 15.93 -54.48 100.27
N ARG A 38 16.62 -55.56 100.69
CA ARG A 38 17.40 -56.40 99.77
C ARG A 38 16.53 -57.14 98.77
N GLN A 39 15.37 -57.64 99.19
CA GLN A 39 14.42 -58.28 98.27
C GLN A 39 13.84 -57.29 97.26
N LEU A 40 13.43 -56.10 97.70
CA LEU A 40 12.95 -55.04 96.81
C LEU A 40 14.03 -54.57 95.84
N LEU A 41 15.27 -54.41 96.31
CA LEU A 41 16.40 -54.05 95.45
C LEU A 41 16.59 -55.09 94.33
N ALA A 42 16.57 -56.39 94.65
CA ALA A 42 16.66 -57.45 93.65
C ALA A 42 15.54 -57.37 92.59
N HIS A 43 14.30 -57.09 93.00
CA HIS A 43 13.19 -56.91 92.06
C HIS A 43 13.34 -55.66 91.18
N VAL A 44 13.81 -54.55 91.76
CA VAL A 44 14.07 -53.31 91.02
C VAL A 44 15.21 -53.50 90.02
N GLU A 45 16.28 -54.20 90.39
CA GLU A 45 17.39 -54.52 89.49
C GLU A 45 16.93 -55.32 88.27
N VAL A 46 16.12 -56.38 88.47
CA VAL A 46 15.55 -57.15 87.35
C VAL A 46 14.65 -56.27 86.47
N SER A 47 13.82 -55.42 87.09
CA SER A 47 12.91 -54.54 86.36
C SER A 47 13.66 -53.49 85.54
N LEU A 48 14.76 -52.94 86.08
CA LEU A 48 15.62 -51.99 85.39
C LEU A 48 16.30 -52.62 84.19
N VAL A 49 16.89 -53.81 84.36
CA VAL A 49 17.53 -54.55 83.26
C VAL A 49 16.51 -54.85 82.15
N ARG A 50 15.30 -55.27 82.51
CA ARG A 50 14.23 -55.51 81.52
C ARG A 50 13.82 -54.22 80.79
N ALA A 51 13.62 -53.13 81.53
CA ALA A 51 13.25 -51.84 80.95
C ALA A 51 14.35 -51.31 80.01
N GLU A 52 15.62 -51.48 80.37
CA GLU A 52 16.76 -51.12 79.52
C GLU A 52 16.79 -51.96 78.23
N GLN A 53 16.56 -53.27 78.32
CA GLN A 53 16.46 -54.15 77.15
C GLN A 53 15.31 -53.76 76.23
N GLU A 54 14.12 -53.51 76.78
CA GLU A 54 12.94 -53.08 76.02
C GLU A 54 13.19 -51.71 75.36
N ARG A 55 13.82 -50.75 76.07
CA ARG A 55 14.21 -49.45 75.50
C ARG A 55 15.19 -49.61 74.35
N THR A 56 16.27 -50.38 74.54
CA THR A 56 17.28 -50.59 73.50
C THR A 56 16.70 -51.28 72.26
N ALA A 57 15.81 -52.26 72.45
CA ALA A 57 15.10 -52.89 71.33
C ALA A 57 14.19 -51.91 70.58
N ALA A 58 13.45 -51.06 71.31
CA ALA A 58 12.59 -50.05 70.72
C ALA A 58 13.39 -48.96 69.97
N GLU A 59 14.53 -48.52 70.52
CA GLU A 59 15.42 -47.56 69.88
C GLU A 59 16.05 -48.14 68.60
N ALA A 60 16.45 -49.42 68.62
CA ALA A 60 16.96 -50.11 67.45
C ALA A 60 15.88 -50.23 66.34
N ALA A 61 14.67 -50.67 66.71
CA ALA A 61 13.55 -50.77 65.78
C ALA A 61 13.16 -49.40 65.20
N LYS A 62 13.11 -48.34 66.03
CA LYS A 62 12.87 -46.97 65.57
C LYS A 62 13.94 -46.53 64.57
N GLY A 63 15.22 -46.77 64.88
CA GLY A 63 16.33 -46.42 64.00
C GLY A 63 16.27 -47.14 62.64
N GLU A 64 15.85 -48.41 62.62
CA GLU A 64 15.62 -49.16 61.37
C GLU A 64 14.49 -48.52 60.54
N ARG A 65 13.34 -48.23 61.17
CA ARG A 65 12.20 -47.58 60.49
C ARG A 65 12.52 -46.18 59.98
N GLU A 66 13.31 -45.41 60.72
CA GLU A 66 13.76 -44.08 60.28
C GLU A 66 14.66 -44.18 59.05
N ARG A 67 15.54 -45.20 58.99
CA ARG A 67 16.38 -45.46 57.81
C ARG A 67 15.55 -45.89 56.60
N GLU A 68 14.62 -46.84 56.78
CA GLU A 68 13.69 -47.26 55.72
C GLU A 68 12.90 -46.06 55.17
N LEU A 69 12.36 -45.23 56.07
CA LEU A 69 11.60 -44.03 55.68
C LEU A 69 12.47 -43.01 54.94
N ALA A 70 13.74 -42.85 55.32
CA ALA A 70 14.67 -41.97 54.61
C ALA A 70 14.92 -42.47 53.18
N VAL A 71 15.15 -43.77 53.00
CA VAL A 71 15.34 -44.40 51.69
C VAL A 71 14.12 -44.20 50.79
N GLU A 72 12.91 -44.46 51.30
CA GLU A 72 11.68 -44.28 50.51
C GLU A 72 11.40 -42.80 50.19
N ARG A 73 11.76 -41.86 51.08
CA ARG A 73 11.65 -40.42 50.80
C ARG A 73 12.60 -39.98 49.70
N ASP A 74 13.84 -40.45 49.73
CA ASP A 74 14.82 -40.10 48.70
C ASP A 74 14.45 -40.73 47.35
N ARG A 75 13.92 -41.96 47.34
CA ARG A 75 13.33 -42.57 46.15
C ARG A 75 12.16 -41.75 45.60
N GLY A 76 11.24 -41.30 46.47
CA GLY A 76 10.12 -40.46 46.09
C GLY A 76 10.56 -39.11 45.50
N ARG A 77 11.60 -38.49 46.07
CA ARG A 77 12.21 -37.26 45.51
C ARG A 77 12.85 -37.50 44.14
N GLY A 78 13.54 -38.63 43.96
CA GLY A 78 14.12 -39.03 42.68
C GLY A 78 13.06 -39.19 41.60
N LEU A 79 12.02 -39.99 41.88
CA LEU A 79 10.90 -40.22 40.95
C LEU A 79 10.16 -38.92 40.61
N LYS A 80 9.94 -38.04 41.60
CA LYS A 80 9.35 -36.73 41.34
C LYS A 80 10.21 -35.89 40.39
N GLY A 81 11.53 -35.87 40.61
CA GLY A 81 12.45 -35.14 39.73
C GLY A 81 12.48 -35.71 38.30
N GLU A 82 12.34 -37.03 38.13
CA GLU A 82 12.21 -37.65 36.81
C GLU A 82 10.87 -37.29 36.14
N LEU A 83 9.78 -37.31 36.90
CA LEU A 83 8.45 -36.91 36.41
C LEU A 83 8.43 -35.45 35.96
N ASP A 84 9.02 -34.54 36.74
CA ASP A 84 9.11 -33.11 36.41
C ASP A 84 9.90 -32.94 35.09
N LYS A 85 11.05 -33.61 34.94
CA LYS A 85 11.84 -33.58 33.70
C LYS A 85 11.08 -34.12 32.48
N LEU A 86 10.35 -35.22 32.64
CA LEU A 86 9.56 -35.81 31.57
C LEU A 86 8.41 -34.88 31.16
N THR A 87 7.73 -34.29 32.14
CA THR A 87 6.64 -33.33 31.93
C THR A 87 7.14 -32.11 31.16
N ASP A 88 8.27 -31.53 31.56
CA ASP A 88 8.89 -30.40 30.87
C ASP A 88 9.27 -30.75 29.42
N SER A 89 9.79 -31.96 29.19
CA SER A 89 10.14 -32.43 27.84
C SER A 89 8.90 -32.59 26.95
N VAL A 90 7.82 -33.17 27.49
CA VAL A 90 6.56 -33.34 26.76
C VAL A 90 5.97 -31.98 26.43
N HIS A 91 5.87 -31.08 27.42
CA HIS A 91 5.33 -29.74 27.21
C HIS A 91 6.14 -28.95 26.18
N ARG A 92 7.48 -29.01 26.23
CA ARG A 92 8.35 -28.42 25.20
C ARG A 92 8.04 -28.99 23.81
N GLY A 93 7.87 -30.30 23.71
CA GLY A 93 7.50 -30.97 22.47
C GLY A 93 6.14 -30.52 21.93
N GLU A 94 5.15 -30.39 22.80
CA GLU A 94 3.81 -29.90 22.46
C GLU A 94 3.83 -28.46 21.96
N VAL A 95 4.57 -27.58 22.65
CA VAL A 95 4.74 -26.17 22.25
C VAL A 95 5.42 -26.07 20.89
N LEU A 96 6.53 -26.79 20.68
CA LEU A 96 7.21 -26.83 19.38
C LEU A 96 6.29 -27.39 18.28
N GLY A 97 5.52 -28.44 18.58
CA GLY A 97 4.56 -29.02 17.65
C GLY A 97 3.44 -28.03 17.29
N ALA A 98 2.92 -27.29 18.26
CA ALA A 98 1.94 -26.23 18.03
C ALA A 98 2.52 -25.09 17.17
N GLU A 99 3.75 -24.64 17.45
CA GLU A 99 4.43 -23.62 16.66
C GLU A 99 4.64 -24.08 15.20
N LYS A 100 5.10 -25.31 14.99
CA LYS A 100 5.27 -25.86 13.64
C LYS A 100 3.95 -26.01 12.90
N ARG A 101 2.88 -26.45 13.57
CA ARG A 101 1.53 -26.53 12.97
C ARG A 101 1.03 -25.16 12.52
N LEU A 102 1.12 -24.15 13.40
CA LEU A 102 0.73 -22.78 13.05
C LEU A 102 1.58 -22.26 11.89
N ARG A 103 2.88 -22.57 11.86
CA ARG A 103 3.74 -22.16 10.75
C ARG A 103 3.37 -22.83 9.43
N ILE A 104 2.99 -24.11 9.46
CA ILE A 104 2.49 -24.83 8.29
C ILE A 104 1.20 -24.17 7.80
N GLU A 105 0.22 -23.96 8.69
CA GLU A 105 -1.06 -23.31 8.35
C GLU A 105 -0.85 -21.92 7.73
N GLN A 106 0.05 -21.10 8.29
CA GLN A 106 0.42 -19.80 7.70
C GLN A 106 0.98 -19.93 6.28
N LEU A 107 1.80 -20.94 6.02
CA LEU A 107 2.38 -21.18 4.69
C LEU A 107 1.32 -21.73 3.72
N GLU A 108 0.38 -22.54 4.19
CA GLU A 108 -0.74 -23.05 3.39
C GLU A 108 -1.69 -21.93 2.97
N THR A 109 -2.07 -21.05 3.90
CA THR A 109 -2.87 -19.86 3.58
C THR A 109 -2.14 -18.96 2.59
N LYS A 110 -0.84 -18.71 2.82
CA LYS A 110 -0.03 -17.89 1.91
C LYS A 110 0.04 -18.49 0.49
N ALA A 111 0.20 -19.81 0.38
CA ALA A 111 0.22 -20.52 -0.90
C ALA A 111 -1.09 -20.30 -1.70
N LEU A 112 -2.24 -20.41 -1.02
CA LEU A 112 -3.54 -20.20 -1.65
C LEU A 112 -3.78 -18.74 -2.02
N GLU A 113 -3.51 -17.80 -1.11
CA GLU A 113 -3.80 -16.38 -1.32
C GLU A 113 -2.87 -15.71 -2.34
N GLU A 114 -1.55 -15.98 -2.26
CA GLU A 114 -0.58 -15.31 -3.12
C GLU A 114 -0.35 -16.03 -4.45
N LEU A 115 -0.37 -17.37 -4.45
CA LEU A 115 -0.03 -18.18 -5.63
C LEU A 115 -1.25 -18.84 -6.28
N GLY A 116 -2.37 -18.97 -5.57
CA GLY A 116 -3.55 -19.67 -6.07
C GLY A 116 -3.34 -21.18 -6.24
N VAL A 117 -2.36 -21.77 -5.54
CA VAL A 117 -1.99 -23.19 -5.65
C VAL A 117 -2.16 -23.90 -4.32
N GLU A 118 -2.74 -25.09 -4.34
CA GLU A 118 -2.84 -25.93 -3.14
C GLU A 118 -1.45 -26.42 -2.68
N PRO A 119 -1.23 -26.60 -1.35
CA PRO A 119 0.05 -27.04 -0.81
C PRO A 119 0.58 -28.35 -1.42
N ALA A 120 -0.30 -29.32 -1.64
CA ALA A 120 0.08 -30.61 -2.23
C ALA A 120 0.59 -30.45 -3.68
N GLY A 121 -0.05 -29.58 -4.46
CA GLY A 121 0.38 -29.23 -5.81
C GLY A 121 1.75 -28.53 -5.81
N LEU A 122 1.96 -27.58 -4.90
CA LEU A 122 3.25 -26.90 -4.76
C LEU A 122 4.39 -27.87 -4.44
N VAL A 123 4.18 -28.80 -3.51
CA VAL A 123 5.21 -29.79 -3.16
C VAL A 123 5.45 -30.77 -4.32
N SER A 124 4.39 -31.21 -5.00
CA SER A 124 4.49 -32.14 -6.12
C SER A 124 5.21 -31.54 -7.32
N GLU A 125 4.89 -30.30 -7.69
CA GLU A 125 5.36 -29.66 -8.93
C GLU A 125 6.59 -28.77 -8.74
N TYR A 126 6.78 -28.21 -7.54
CA TYR A 126 7.84 -27.23 -7.24
C TYR A 126 8.69 -27.63 -6.02
N GLY A 127 8.58 -28.88 -5.57
CA GLY A 127 9.39 -29.42 -4.47
C GLY A 127 10.87 -29.51 -4.81
N PRO A 128 11.75 -29.71 -3.81
CA PRO A 128 13.19 -29.84 -4.01
C PRO A 128 13.62 -31.00 -4.92
N ASP A 129 12.77 -32.02 -5.05
CA ASP A 129 13.00 -33.18 -5.91
C ASP A 129 12.73 -32.89 -7.39
N GLN A 130 12.08 -31.75 -7.68
CA GLN A 130 11.78 -31.33 -9.05
C GLN A 130 12.94 -30.53 -9.65
N LEU A 131 13.14 -30.70 -10.96
CA LEU A 131 14.09 -29.89 -11.70
C LEU A 131 13.55 -28.48 -11.86
N VAL A 132 14.41 -27.50 -11.59
CA VAL A 132 14.08 -26.09 -11.74
C VAL A 132 14.21 -25.72 -13.22
N PRO A 133 13.16 -25.16 -13.85
CA PRO A 133 13.23 -24.73 -15.23
C PRO A 133 14.25 -23.60 -15.43
N PRO A 134 14.86 -23.50 -16.62
CA PRO A 134 15.80 -22.45 -16.95
C PRO A 134 15.17 -21.08 -16.73
N SER A 135 15.90 -20.16 -16.09
CA SER A 135 15.45 -18.79 -15.91
C SER A 135 15.30 -18.08 -17.26
N PRO A 136 14.33 -17.16 -17.40
CA PRO A 136 14.33 -16.20 -18.49
C PRO A 136 15.68 -15.48 -18.64
N ALA A 137 15.95 -14.95 -19.83
CA ALA A 137 17.11 -14.10 -20.06
C ALA A 137 17.07 -12.90 -19.12
N ALA A 138 18.21 -12.58 -18.49
CA ALA A 138 18.33 -11.30 -17.81
C ALA A 138 18.31 -10.15 -18.85
N GLU A 139 18.02 -8.93 -18.39
CA GLU A 139 18.03 -7.76 -19.26
C GLU A 139 19.42 -7.55 -19.89
N GLY A 140 19.49 -7.60 -21.22
CA GLY A 140 20.75 -7.53 -21.98
C GLY A 140 21.53 -8.85 -22.10
N GLU A 141 21.01 -9.98 -21.61
CA GLU A 141 21.57 -11.32 -21.83
C GLU A 141 20.99 -11.93 -23.11
N GLU A 142 21.85 -12.31 -24.06
CA GLU A 142 21.47 -13.14 -25.19
C GLU A 142 21.61 -14.62 -24.80
N LEU A 143 20.51 -15.37 -24.87
CA LEU A 143 20.53 -16.81 -24.61
C LEU A 143 21.13 -17.54 -25.82
N PRO A 144 21.98 -18.57 -25.60
CA PRO A 144 22.43 -19.43 -26.67
C PRO A 144 21.25 -20.08 -27.40
N GLU A 145 21.26 -20.07 -28.73
CA GLU A 145 20.20 -20.66 -29.55
C GLU A 145 20.12 -22.19 -29.42
N ASP A 146 21.22 -22.84 -29.02
CA ASP A 146 21.29 -24.29 -28.84
C ASP A 146 20.41 -24.74 -27.64
N PRO A 147 19.35 -25.54 -27.89
CA PRO A 147 18.49 -26.06 -26.82
C PRO A 147 19.24 -26.95 -25.81
N GLU A 148 20.32 -27.60 -26.25
CA GLU A 148 21.10 -28.51 -25.41
C GLU A 148 22.16 -27.79 -24.55
N HIS A 149 22.29 -26.47 -24.71
CA HIS A 149 23.21 -25.67 -23.93
C HIS A 149 22.88 -25.74 -22.42
N PRO A 150 23.87 -25.87 -21.52
CA PRO A 150 23.63 -25.97 -20.06
C PRO A 150 22.84 -24.82 -19.42
N ARG A 151 22.73 -23.67 -20.11
CA ARG A 151 21.91 -22.51 -19.70
C ARG A 151 20.40 -22.74 -19.92
N ASN A 152 20.04 -23.57 -20.89
CA ASN A 152 18.68 -23.83 -21.37
C ASN A 152 18.11 -25.14 -20.80
N ARG A 153 18.94 -25.98 -20.20
CA ARG A 153 18.49 -27.20 -19.53
C ARG A 153 18.01 -26.93 -18.10
N PRO A 154 16.98 -27.65 -17.62
CA PRO A 154 16.59 -27.63 -16.22
C PRO A 154 17.73 -28.07 -15.29
N LYS A 155 17.80 -27.49 -14.10
CA LYS A 155 18.87 -27.76 -13.12
C LYS A 155 18.28 -28.29 -11.82
N ALA A 156 19.09 -29.02 -11.05
CA ALA A 156 18.69 -29.47 -9.73
C ALA A 156 18.41 -28.28 -8.79
N TYR A 157 17.49 -28.46 -7.86
CA TYR A 157 17.15 -27.42 -6.88
C TYR A 157 18.34 -27.13 -5.95
N LEU A 158 18.75 -25.86 -5.94
CA LEU A 158 19.70 -25.32 -4.97
C LEU A 158 19.07 -24.13 -4.24
N ARG A 159 18.80 -24.30 -2.94
CA ARG A 159 18.10 -23.32 -2.10
C ARG A 159 18.71 -21.91 -2.21
N THR A 160 20.02 -21.81 -2.10
CA THR A 160 20.74 -20.53 -2.14
C THR A 160 20.58 -19.79 -3.45
N GLU A 161 20.48 -20.51 -4.58
CA GLU A 161 20.23 -19.93 -5.89
C GLU A 161 18.77 -19.50 -6.05
N GLN A 162 17.82 -20.33 -5.59
CA GLN A 162 16.39 -20.00 -5.67
C GLN A 162 16.03 -18.81 -4.78
N GLU A 163 16.62 -18.68 -3.59
CA GLU A 163 16.45 -17.49 -2.74
C GLU A 163 16.99 -16.22 -3.39
N LYS A 164 18.08 -16.31 -4.18
CA LYS A 164 18.57 -15.18 -4.98
C LYS A 164 17.60 -14.84 -6.11
N ARG A 165 17.11 -15.83 -6.85
CA ARG A 165 16.10 -15.65 -7.92
C ARG A 165 14.80 -15.04 -7.40
N LEU A 166 14.30 -15.52 -6.26
CA LEU A 166 13.11 -14.98 -5.62
C LEU A 166 13.29 -13.50 -5.30
N ARG A 167 14.39 -13.13 -4.63
CA ARG A 167 14.68 -11.72 -4.32
C ARG A 167 14.78 -10.83 -5.56
N SER A 168 15.35 -11.30 -6.67
CA SER A 168 15.36 -10.53 -7.91
C SER A 168 13.97 -10.40 -8.53
N ALA A 169 13.18 -11.47 -8.52
CA ALA A 169 11.81 -11.46 -9.05
C ALA A 169 10.89 -10.56 -8.21
N GLU A 170 10.99 -10.59 -6.88
CA GLU A 170 10.24 -9.71 -5.98
C GLU A 170 10.56 -8.24 -6.23
N ARG A 171 11.84 -7.88 -6.48
CA ARG A 171 12.22 -6.52 -6.83
C ARG A 171 11.63 -6.09 -8.17
N ALA A 172 11.71 -6.95 -9.19
CA ALA A 172 11.11 -6.67 -10.49
C ALA A 172 9.58 -6.53 -10.40
N TYR A 173 8.93 -7.38 -9.61
CA TYR A 173 7.50 -7.31 -9.32
C TYR A 173 7.12 -5.99 -8.63
N GLN A 174 7.88 -5.57 -7.62
CA GLN A 174 7.66 -4.28 -6.95
C GLN A 174 7.85 -3.08 -7.89
N GLN A 175 8.76 -3.17 -8.87
CA GLN A 175 8.97 -2.12 -9.87
C GLN A 175 7.78 -1.97 -10.84
N LEU A 176 7.05 -3.05 -11.13
CA LEU A 176 5.81 -2.98 -11.93
C LEU A 176 4.71 -2.13 -11.27
N GLY A 177 4.83 -1.89 -9.96
CA GLY A 177 3.86 -1.11 -9.20
C GLY A 177 2.58 -1.88 -8.92
N LYS A 178 1.54 -1.16 -8.48
CA LYS A 178 0.23 -1.76 -8.17
C LYS A 178 -0.55 -1.93 -9.46
N VAL A 179 -1.21 -3.09 -9.61
CA VAL A 179 -2.20 -3.29 -10.67
C VAL A 179 -3.30 -2.24 -10.49
N ASN A 180 -3.55 -1.43 -11.52
CA ASN A 180 -4.67 -0.49 -11.53
C ASN A 180 -5.93 -1.24 -11.98
N PRO A 181 -6.90 -1.53 -11.08
CA PRO A 181 -8.10 -2.29 -11.44
C PRO A 181 -9.00 -1.52 -12.41
N LEU A 182 -8.89 -0.19 -12.47
CA LEU A 182 -9.66 0.67 -13.36
C LEU A 182 -8.98 0.85 -14.73
N ALA A 183 -7.80 0.26 -14.96
CA ALA A 183 -7.02 0.49 -16.18
C ALA A 183 -7.81 0.18 -17.46
N LEU A 184 -8.64 -0.87 -17.44
CA LEU A 184 -9.44 -1.26 -18.60
C LEU A 184 -10.58 -0.26 -18.87
N GLU A 185 -11.23 0.22 -17.82
CA GLU A 185 -12.30 1.24 -17.90
C GLU A 185 -11.73 2.59 -18.33
N GLU A 186 -10.61 3.02 -17.73
CA GLU A 186 -9.91 4.25 -18.08
C GLU A 186 -9.43 4.22 -19.52
N PHE A 187 -8.85 3.10 -19.99
CA PHE A 187 -8.45 2.94 -21.38
C PHE A 187 -9.64 3.09 -22.33
N SER A 188 -10.76 2.41 -22.04
CA SER A 188 -11.98 2.47 -22.84
C SER A 188 -12.53 3.90 -22.92
N ALA A 189 -12.60 4.60 -21.78
CA ALA A 189 -13.04 5.99 -21.71
C ALA A 189 -12.10 6.95 -22.46
N LEU A 190 -10.78 6.71 -22.39
CA LEU A 190 -9.78 7.51 -23.11
C LEU A 190 -9.88 7.29 -24.62
N GLU A 191 -10.11 6.05 -25.05
CA GLU A 191 -10.30 5.67 -26.45
C GLU A 191 -11.57 6.33 -27.02
N GLU A 192 -12.70 6.28 -26.30
CA GLU A 192 -13.94 6.98 -26.68
C GLU A 192 -13.72 8.49 -26.81
N ARG A 193 -13.04 9.11 -25.84
CA ARG A 193 -12.70 10.54 -25.88
C ARG A 193 -11.79 10.87 -27.06
N HIS A 194 -10.79 10.05 -27.34
CA HIS A 194 -9.89 10.23 -28.47
C HIS A 194 -10.66 10.16 -29.80
N LYS A 195 -11.55 9.17 -29.94
CA LYS A 195 -12.40 9.01 -31.11
C LYS A 195 -13.30 10.23 -31.31
N PHE A 196 -14.00 10.67 -30.27
CA PHE A 196 -14.84 11.87 -30.31
C PHE A 196 -14.04 13.11 -30.74
N LEU A 197 -12.89 13.36 -30.12
CA LEU A 197 -12.04 14.52 -30.46
C LEU A 197 -11.48 14.44 -31.89
N SER A 198 -11.17 13.24 -32.37
CA SER A 198 -10.69 13.03 -33.74
C SER A 198 -11.79 13.32 -34.76
N GLU A 199 -13.02 12.86 -34.53
CA GLU A 199 -14.19 13.16 -35.37
C GLU A 199 -14.47 14.68 -35.39
N GLN A 200 -14.48 15.34 -34.23
CA GLN A 200 -14.67 16.79 -34.12
C GLN A 200 -13.58 17.59 -34.85
N LEU A 201 -12.32 17.13 -34.79
CA LEU A 201 -11.21 17.76 -35.49
C LEU A 201 -11.38 17.68 -37.02
N GLU A 202 -11.77 16.52 -37.54
CA GLU A 202 -12.00 16.34 -38.97
C GLU A 202 -13.21 17.16 -39.46
N ASP A 203 -14.29 17.23 -38.69
CA ASP A 203 -15.44 18.09 -39.00
C ASP A 203 -15.07 19.58 -39.02
N LEU A 204 -14.22 20.03 -38.09
CA LEU A 204 -13.72 21.40 -38.06
C LEU A 204 -12.82 21.71 -39.27
N LYS A 205 -11.93 20.79 -39.63
CA LYS A 205 -11.06 20.92 -40.81
C LYS A 205 -11.90 21.02 -42.09
N LYS A 206 -12.93 20.17 -42.22
CA LYS A 206 -13.84 20.19 -43.36
C LYS A 206 -14.61 21.51 -43.43
N THR A 207 -15.20 21.94 -42.32
CA THR A 207 -15.93 23.21 -42.23
C THR A 207 -15.04 24.39 -42.61
N ARG A 208 -13.77 24.40 -42.17
CA ARG A 208 -12.80 25.43 -42.57
C ARG A 208 -12.54 25.41 -44.08
N ALA A 209 -12.37 24.24 -44.67
CA ALA A 209 -12.17 24.10 -46.12
C ALA A 209 -13.40 24.60 -46.90
N ASP A 210 -14.59 24.22 -46.47
CA ASP A 210 -15.85 24.65 -47.09
C ASP A 210 -16.03 26.17 -47.01
N LEU A 211 -15.71 26.80 -45.87
CA LEU A 211 -15.77 28.25 -45.72
C LEU A 211 -14.79 28.99 -46.63
N LEU A 212 -13.55 28.49 -46.77
CA LEU A 212 -12.57 29.07 -47.69
C LEU A 212 -13.03 28.97 -49.15
N GLN A 213 -13.70 27.87 -49.50
CA GLN A 213 -14.27 27.69 -50.83
C GLN A 213 -15.41 28.69 -51.08
N VAL A 214 -16.31 28.90 -50.10
CA VAL A 214 -17.37 29.91 -50.20
C VAL A 214 -16.81 31.31 -50.35
N ILE A 215 -15.77 31.67 -49.59
CA ILE A 215 -15.10 32.98 -49.74
C ILE A 215 -14.59 33.17 -51.16
N LYS A 216 -13.91 32.16 -51.71
CA LYS A 216 -13.40 32.20 -53.08
C LYS A 216 -14.52 32.38 -54.11
N GLU A 217 -15.62 31.65 -53.97
CA GLU A 217 -16.78 31.76 -54.87
C GLU A 217 -17.45 33.14 -54.80
N VAL A 218 -17.53 33.73 -53.60
CA VAL A 218 -18.05 35.08 -53.41
C VAL A 218 -17.11 36.11 -54.05
N ASP A 219 -15.80 35.99 -53.85
CA ASP A 219 -14.80 36.87 -54.45
C ASP A 219 -14.86 36.83 -55.98
N GLU A 220 -14.90 35.63 -56.58
CA GLU A 220 -15.07 35.46 -58.04
C GLU A 220 -16.37 36.11 -58.54
N ARG A 221 -17.46 35.99 -57.78
CA ARG A 221 -18.74 36.60 -58.15
C ARG A 221 -18.71 38.12 -58.05
N VAL A 222 -18.09 38.67 -57.00
CA VAL A 222 -17.93 40.12 -56.82
C VAL A 222 -17.07 40.70 -57.94
N GLU A 223 -15.96 40.05 -58.28
CA GLU A 223 -15.08 40.46 -59.37
C GLU A 223 -15.83 40.50 -60.71
N GLN A 224 -16.62 39.47 -61.03
CA GLN A 224 -17.44 39.44 -62.24
C GLN A 224 -18.44 40.59 -62.28
N VAL A 225 -19.23 40.77 -61.20
CA VAL A 225 -20.28 41.81 -61.14
C VAL A 225 -19.67 43.20 -61.22
N PHE A 226 -18.55 43.44 -60.53
CA PHE A 226 -17.84 44.71 -60.58
C PHE A 226 -17.29 44.99 -61.98
N THR A 227 -16.65 44.00 -62.62
CA THR A 227 -16.08 44.15 -63.97
C THR A 227 -17.16 44.49 -64.99
N GLU A 228 -18.31 43.80 -64.94
CA GLU A 228 -19.47 44.10 -65.78
C GLU A 228 -19.99 45.52 -65.53
N ALA A 229 -20.22 45.87 -64.25
CA ALA A 229 -20.73 47.18 -63.88
C ALA A 229 -19.79 48.33 -64.29
N TYR A 230 -18.48 48.17 -64.13
CA TYR A 230 -17.48 49.14 -64.58
C TYR A 230 -17.53 49.32 -66.10
N ARG A 231 -17.55 48.22 -66.88
CA ARG A 231 -17.59 48.27 -68.35
C ARG A 231 -18.85 48.96 -68.87
N ASP A 232 -20.00 48.67 -68.27
CA ASP A 232 -21.26 49.31 -68.66
C ASP A 232 -21.28 50.79 -68.28
N THR A 233 -20.81 51.13 -67.08
CA THR A 233 -20.73 52.53 -66.61
C THR A 233 -19.74 53.34 -67.44
N ALA A 234 -18.57 52.80 -67.77
CA ALA A 234 -17.56 53.46 -68.60
C ALA A 234 -18.11 53.78 -70.01
N ARG A 235 -18.83 52.85 -70.62
CA ARG A 235 -19.48 53.03 -71.92
C ARG A 235 -20.53 54.14 -71.90
N GLU A 236 -21.38 54.16 -70.88
CA GLU A 236 -22.39 55.21 -70.72
C GLU A 236 -21.77 56.57 -70.37
N PHE A 237 -20.67 56.58 -69.60
CA PHE A 237 -19.98 57.81 -69.20
C PHE A 237 -19.44 58.58 -70.39
N GLU A 238 -18.77 57.92 -71.34
CA GLU A 238 -18.28 58.56 -72.57
C GLU A 238 -19.41 59.27 -73.33
N GLY A 239 -20.56 58.59 -73.50
CA GLY A 239 -21.71 59.12 -74.22
C GLY A 239 -22.52 60.19 -73.48
N VAL A 240 -22.59 60.12 -72.14
CA VAL A 240 -23.23 61.15 -71.31
C VAL A 240 -22.34 62.40 -71.23
N PHE A 241 -21.03 62.21 -71.07
CA PHE A 241 -20.08 63.31 -70.96
C PHE A 241 -20.01 64.14 -72.25
N SER A 242 -19.98 63.50 -73.42
CA SER A 242 -19.93 64.21 -74.72
C SER A 242 -21.20 65.00 -75.02
N ARG A 243 -22.35 64.62 -74.43
CA ARG A 243 -23.63 65.35 -74.56
C ARG A 243 -23.68 66.58 -73.65
N LEU A 244 -23.15 66.47 -72.44
CA LEU A 244 -23.08 67.57 -71.48
C LEU A 244 -21.98 68.59 -71.86
N PHE A 245 -20.90 68.13 -72.49
CA PHE A 245 -19.80 68.96 -72.97
C PHE A 245 -19.51 68.71 -74.46
N PRO A 246 -20.19 69.42 -75.39
CA PRO A 246 -19.90 69.30 -76.82
C PRO A 246 -18.43 69.60 -77.15
N GLY A 247 -17.71 68.61 -77.69
CA GLY A 247 -16.28 68.72 -77.99
C GLY A 247 -15.33 68.35 -76.83
N GLY A 248 -15.84 67.85 -75.71
CA GLY A 248 -15.06 67.27 -74.62
C GLY A 248 -15.07 65.75 -74.61
N GLU A 249 -14.08 65.14 -73.95
CA GLU A 249 -13.93 63.68 -73.80
C GLU A 249 -13.81 63.33 -72.31
N GLY A 250 -14.53 62.30 -71.85
CA GLY A 250 -14.44 61.81 -70.47
C GLY A 250 -14.25 60.30 -70.47
N ARG A 251 -13.36 59.77 -69.62
CA ARG A 251 -13.12 58.33 -69.47
C ARG A 251 -12.97 57.93 -68.00
N LEU A 252 -13.36 56.71 -67.70
CA LEU A 252 -13.12 56.08 -66.40
C LEU A 252 -11.89 55.18 -66.50
N VAL A 253 -10.97 55.30 -65.55
CA VAL A 253 -9.71 54.54 -65.54
C VAL A 253 -9.60 53.79 -64.22
N LEU A 254 -9.29 52.50 -64.28
CA LEU A 254 -8.99 51.72 -63.07
C LEU A 254 -7.60 52.07 -62.57
N THR A 255 -7.45 52.27 -61.27
CA THR A 255 -6.14 52.54 -60.65
C THR A 255 -5.23 51.32 -60.71
N ASP A 256 -5.81 50.11 -60.64
CA ASP A 256 -5.11 48.83 -60.76
C ASP A 256 -5.95 47.83 -61.59
N PRO A 257 -5.76 47.78 -62.91
CA PRO A 257 -6.56 46.92 -63.80
C PRO A 257 -6.42 45.41 -63.53
N ASP A 258 -5.36 44.97 -62.84
CA ASP A 258 -5.07 43.57 -62.58
C ASP A 258 -5.73 43.07 -61.27
N ASN A 259 -6.33 43.97 -60.48
CA ASN A 259 -6.99 43.64 -59.21
C ASN A 259 -8.36 44.31 -59.09
N MET A 260 -9.37 43.69 -59.69
CA MET A 260 -10.75 44.20 -59.70
C MET A 260 -11.40 44.28 -58.31
N LEU A 261 -10.92 43.53 -57.31
CA LEU A 261 -11.47 43.53 -55.95
C LEU A 261 -10.98 44.71 -55.11
N ALA A 262 -9.78 45.22 -55.39
CA ALA A 262 -9.17 46.31 -54.62
C ALA A 262 -8.93 47.60 -55.43
N THR A 263 -9.17 47.59 -56.75
CA THR A 263 -8.97 48.77 -57.59
C THR A 263 -9.92 49.91 -57.26
N GLY A 264 -9.40 51.14 -57.28
CA GLY A 264 -10.18 52.36 -57.36
C GLY A 264 -10.61 52.66 -58.80
N VAL A 265 -11.53 53.61 -58.94
CA VAL A 265 -11.97 54.17 -60.22
C VAL A 265 -11.66 55.67 -60.25
N ASP A 266 -10.74 56.06 -61.13
CA ASP A 266 -10.41 57.45 -61.41
C ASP A 266 -11.24 57.99 -62.59
N VAL A 267 -11.67 59.24 -62.47
CA VAL A 267 -12.40 59.94 -63.53
C VAL A 267 -11.47 60.94 -64.19
N GLU A 268 -11.26 60.76 -65.49
CA GLU A 268 -10.51 61.70 -66.32
C GLU A 268 -11.46 62.43 -67.26
N ALA A 269 -11.36 63.77 -67.26
CA ALA A 269 -12.20 64.62 -68.07
C ALA A 269 -11.37 65.64 -68.86
N ARG A 270 -11.80 65.88 -70.10
CA ARG A 270 -11.21 66.84 -71.02
C ARG A 270 -12.29 67.79 -71.53
N PRO A 271 -12.45 68.97 -70.91
CA PRO A 271 -13.34 70.01 -71.41
C PRO A 271 -12.88 70.55 -72.77
N PRO A 272 -13.78 71.15 -73.57
CA PRO A 272 -13.44 71.67 -74.89
C PRO A 272 -12.30 72.69 -74.82
N GLY A 273 -11.23 72.44 -75.60
CA GLY A 273 -10.05 73.31 -75.65
C GLY A 273 -9.02 73.14 -74.52
N LYS A 274 -9.18 72.19 -73.59
CA LYS A 274 -8.23 71.91 -72.49
C LYS A 274 -7.57 70.52 -72.60
N LYS A 275 -6.45 70.33 -71.88
CA LYS A 275 -5.81 69.01 -71.70
C LYS A 275 -6.59 68.16 -70.69
N VAL A 276 -6.49 66.82 -70.82
CA VAL A 276 -7.08 65.84 -69.90
C VAL A 276 -6.58 66.10 -68.46
N LYS A 277 -7.48 66.13 -67.49
CA LYS A 277 -7.16 66.27 -66.06
C LYS A 277 -7.98 65.28 -65.23
N ARG A 278 -7.43 64.85 -64.08
CA ARG A 278 -8.17 64.11 -63.06
C ARG A 278 -9.24 65.00 -62.44
N LEU A 279 -10.35 64.42 -61.98
CA LEU A 279 -11.48 65.13 -61.36
C LEU A 279 -11.07 66.12 -60.26
N SER A 280 -10.05 65.79 -59.46
CA SER A 280 -9.52 66.63 -58.38
C SER A 280 -8.85 67.93 -58.87
N LEU A 281 -8.55 68.05 -60.17
CA LEU A 281 -7.82 69.16 -60.78
C LEU A 281 -8.68 70.05 -61.70
N LEU A 282 -10.00 69.89 -61.67
CA LEU A 282 -10.99 70.66 -62.43
C LEU A 282 -11.52 71.88 -61.65
N SER A 283 -12.08 72.88 -62.36
CA SER A 283 -12.75 74.01 -61.70
C SER A 283 -14.02 73.58 -60.96
N GLY A 284 -14.50 74.35 -59.99
CA GLY A 284 -15.65 73.99 -59.15
C GLY A 284 -16.89 73.55 -59.95
N GLY A 285 -17.28 74.34 -60.96
CA GLY A 285 -18.41 74.01 -61.84
C GLY A 285 -18.14 72.84 -62.80
N GLU A 286 -16.91 72.72 -63.34
CA GLU A 286 -16.53 71.58 -64.20
C GLU A 286 -16.53 70.26 -63.41
N ARG A 287 -16.11 70.30 -62.15
CA ARG A 287 -16.08 69.15 -61.23
C ARG A 287 -17.50 68.67 -60.91
N SER A 288 -18.42 69.58 -60.60
CA SER A 288 -19.80 69.22 -60.27
C SER A 288 -20.54 68.66 -61.48
N LEU A 289 -20.40 69.28 -62.66
CA LEU A 289 -20.99 68.73 -63.90
C LEU A 289 -20.39 67.37 -64.29
N THR A 290 -19.09 67.15 -64.07
CA THR A 290 -18.45 65.84 -64.30
C THR A 290 -18.97 64.79 -63.31
N ALA A 291 -19.22 65.17 -62.05
CA ALA A 291 -19.83 64.28 -61.06
C ALA A 291 -21.29 63.93 -61.41
N VAL A 292 -22.08 64.90 -61.87
CA VAL A 292 -23.43 64.64 -62.39
C VAL A 292 -23.39 63.72 -63.61
N ALA A 293 -22.44 63.94 -64.54
CA ALA A 293 -22.26 63.07 -65.69
C ALA A 293 -21.95 61.61 -65.28
N LEU A 294 -21.13 61.43 -64.25
CA LEU A 294 -20.84 60.10 -63.68
C LEU A 294 -22.08 59.47 -63.06
N LEU A 295 -22.84 60.21 -62.24
CA LEU A 295 -24.08 59.72 -61.64
C LEU A 295 -25.10 59.29 -62.70
N VAL A 296 -25.30 60.12 -63.73
CA VAL A 296 -26.21 59.81 -64.84
C VAL A 296 -25.72 58.59 -65.64
N ALA A 297 -24.41 58.44 -65.84
CA ALA A 297 -23.83 57.26 -66.49
C ALA A 297 -24.09 55.97 -65.68
N ILE A 298 -23.91 56.03 -64.35
CA ILE A 298 -24.24 54.92 -63.44
C ILE A 298 -25.74 54.58 -63.55
N PHE A 299 -26.61 55.58 -63.57
CA PHE A 299 -28.06 55.36 -63.65
C PHE A 299 -28.49 54.72 -64.98
N LYS A 300 -27.86 55.13 -66.08
CA LYS A 300 -28.11 54.52 -67.40
C LYS A 300 -27.58 53.09 -67.49
N ALA A 301 -26.41 52.82 -66.88
CA ALA A 301 -25.82 51.49 -66.88
C ALA A 301 -26.57 50.51 -65.96
N ARG A 302 -27.06 50.97 -64.81
CA ARG A 302 -27.79 50.17 -63.82
C ARG A 302 -29.03 50.93 -63.32
N PRO A 303 -30.18 50.80 -64.00
CA PRO A 303 -31.40 51.51 -63.63
C PRO A 303 -31.94 50.99 -62.29
N SER A 304 -32.18 51.91 -61.36
CA SER A 304 -32.85 51.71 -60.08
C SER A 304 -34.30 52.20 -60.18
N PRO A 305 -35.26 51.60 -59.46
CA PRO A 305 -36.66 52.04 -59.47
C PRO A 305 -36.88 53.50 -59.05
N PHE A 306 -35.99 54.07 -58.25
CA PHE A 306 -36.02 55.48 -57.87
C PHE A 306 -34.60 56.00 -57.57
N TYR A 307 -34.43 57.30 -57.73
CA TYR A 307 -33.23 58.06 -57.36
C TYR A 307 -33.67 59.31 -56.61
N VAL A 308 -33.00 59.59 -55.48
CA VAL A 308 -33.18 60.84 -54.72
C VAL A 308 -31.87 61.60 -54.83
N MET A 309 -31.92 62.82 -55.33
CA MET A 309 -30.78 63.71 -55.42
C MET A 309 -31.10 64.95 -54.62
N ASP A 310 -30.22 65.30 -53.69
CA ASP A 310 -30.35 66.49 -52.84
C ASP A 310 -29.28 67.51 -53.23
N GLU A 311 -29.67 68.79 -53.28
CA GLU A 311 -28.80 69.96 -53.56
C GLU A 311 -27.84 69.85 -54.77
N VAL A 312 -28.28 69.32 -55.92
CA VAL A 312 -27.43 69.14 -57.12
C VAL A 312 -27.03 70.45 -57.83
N GLU A 313 -27.59 71.59 -57.43
CA GLU A 313 -27.39 72.91 -58.06
C GLU A 313 -26.39 73.84 -57.34
N ALA A 314 -25.73 73.41 -56.25
CA ALA A 314 -24.89 74.29 -55.43
C ALA A 314 -23.39 74.32 -55.79
N ALA A 315 -23.03 74.45 -57.07
CA ALA A 315 -21.63 74.63 -57.49
C ALA A 315 -21.42 75.40 -58.80
#